data_AF-A0A932UE86-F1
#
_entry.id   AF-A0A932UE86-F1
#
_cell.length_a   1.000
_cell.length_b   1.000
_cell.length_c   1.000
_cell.angle_alpha   90.00
_cell.angle_beta   90.00
_cell.angle_gamma   90.00
#
_symmetry.space_group_name_H-M   'P 1'
#
loop_
_entity.id
_entity.type
_entity.pdbx_description
1 polymer ?
#
loop_
_entity_poly.entity_id
_entity_poly.type
_entity_poly.pdbx_seq_one_letter_code
_entity_poly.pdbx_strand_id
1 'polypeptide(L)' 'MTALTGGRPFYGLPIGILLLDTRFPRPPGDIAHAETFDFPVLYRVVRQ' A
#
# COMPACT_ATOMS: atom_id res chain seq x y z
N MET A 1 5.99 -15.05 -27.70
CA MET A 1 5.14 -15.74 -26.70
C MET A 1 5.82 -15.59 -25.35
N THR A 2 5.23 -14.86 -24.41
CA THR A 2 5.80 -14.72 -23.06
C THR A 2 5.25 -15.85 -22.20
N ALA A 3 6.11 -16.74 -21.71
CA ALA A 3 5.70 -17.78 -20.78
C ALA A 3 5.31 -17.14 -19.43
N LEU A 4 4.16 -17.53 -18.89
CA LEU A 4 3.72 -17.12 -17.55
C LEU A 4 4.20 -18.18 -16.55
N THR A 5 4.97 -17.76 -15.54
CA THR A 5 5.45 -18.64 -14.46
C THR A 5 4.52 -18.52 -13.25
N GLY A 6 3.95 -19.64 -12.81
CA GLY A 6 3.12 -19.73 -11.59
C GLY A 6 3.95 -19.77 -10.29
N GLY A 7 3.28 -20.04 -9.16
CA GLY A 7 3.97 -20.35 -7.89
C GLY A 7 3.40 -19.70 -6.62
N ARG A 8 2.38 -18.83 -6.74
CA ARG A 8 1.68 -18.26 -5.58
C ARG A 8 0.17 -18.27 -5.80
N PRO A 9 -0.65 -18.36 -4.73
CA PRO A 9 -2.11 -18.38 -4.85
C PRO A 9 -2.74 -16.98 -5.04
N PHE A 10 -1.95 -15.90 -4.98
CA PHE A 10 -2.41 -14.52 -5.15
C PHE A 10 -1.41 -13.69 -5.95
N TYR A 11 -1.95 -12.77 -6.76
CA TYR A 11 -1.22 -11.87 -7.64
C TYR A 11 -1.92 -10.49 -7.62
N GLY A 12 -1.19 -9.42 -7.98
CA GLY A 12 -1.78 -8.08 -8.09
C GLY A 12 -2.20 -7.46 -6.76
N LEU A 13 -1.62 -7.90 -5.64
CA LEU A 13 -1.88 -7.28 -4.34
C LEU A 13 -1.34 -5.85 -4.30
N PRO A 14 -2.08 -4.88 -3.73
CA PRO A 14 -1.57 -3.54 -3.44
C PRO A 14 -0.36 -3.55 -2.50
N ILE A 15 0.43 -2.48 -2.52
CA ILE A 15 1.51 -2.28 -1.54
C ILE A 15 0.90 -1.97 -0.17
N GLY A 16 1.35 -2.67 0.87
CA GLY A 16 0.95 -2.42 2.26
C GLY A 16 1.86 -1.40 2.95
N ILE A 17 1.27 -0.39 3.59
CA ILE A 17 1.96 0.65 4.36
C ILE A 17 1.54 0.54 5.83
N LEU A 18 2.51 0.37 6.72
CA LEU A 18 2.29 0.40 8.17
C LEU A 18 2.40 1.84 8.68
N LEU A 19 1.37 2.30 9.37
CA LEU A 19 1.30 3.66 9.92
C LEU A 19 1.31 3.61 11.44
N LEU A 20 2.06 4.49 12.08
CA LEU A 20 1.91 4.72 13.52
C LEU A 20 0.56 5.39 13.81
N ASP A 21 -0.03 5.12 14.97
CA ASP A 21 -1.29 5.71 15.46
C ASP A 21 -1.13 7.23 15.74
N THR A 22 -1.05 8.00 14.65
CA THR A 22 -0.83 9.45 14.60
C THR A 22 -2.05 10.13 14.01
N ARG A 23 -2.37 11.36 14.45
CA ARG A 23 -3.64 12.05 14.13
C ARG A 23 -3.50 13.36 13.36
N PHE A 24 -2.31 13.68 12.86
CA PHE A 24 -2.11 14.91 12.09
C PHE A 24 -2.64 14.78 10.64
N PRO A 25 -3.07 15.89 10.00
CA PRO A 25 -3.57 15.87 8.62
C PRO A 25 -2.55 15.30 7.62
N ARG A 26 -3.04 14.55 6.64
CA ARG A 26 -2.23 13.88 5.61
C ARG A 26 -2.63 14.41 4.22
N PRO A 27 -2.05 15.53 3.74
CA PRO A 27 -2.35 16.07 2.42
C PRO A 27 -1.79 15.17 1.30
N PRO A 28 -2.22 15.35 0.04
CA PRO A 28 -1.57 14.72 -1.11
C PRO A 28 -0.06 14.98 -1.10
N GLY A 29 0.75 13.92 -1.30
CA GLY A 29 2.20 13.91 -1.12
C GLY A 29 2.67 13.25 0.18
N ASP A 30 1.78 13.09 1.17
CA ASP A 30 2.07 12.30 2.37
C ASP A 30 1.90 10.79 2.09
N ILE A 31 2.80 9.97 2.60
CA ILE A 31 2.76 8.51 2.44
C ILE A 31 1.48 7.85 2.99
N ALA A 32 0.83 8.48 3.97
CA ALA A 32 -0.43 8.04 4.57
C ALA A 32 -1.67 8.52 3.78
N HIS A 33 -1.47 9.18 2.64
CA HIS A 33 -2.52 9.63 1.74
C HIS A 33 -2.53 8.78 0.45
N ALA A 34 -3.64 8.12 0.15
CA ALA A 34 -3.71 7.14 -0.94
C ALA A 34 -3.44 7.75 -2.33
N GLU A 35 -3.90 8.97 -2.58
CA GLU A 35 -3.71 9.69 -3.86
C GLU A 35 -2.27 10.14 -4.10
N THR A 36 -1.36 9.94 -3.13
CA THR A 36 0.09 10.16 -3.33
C THR A 36 0.68 9.17 -4.33
N PHE A 37 0.07 8.00 -4.50
CA PHE A 37 0.57 6.94 -5.37
C PHE A 37 -0.30 6.81 -6.64
N ASP A 38 0.35 6.54 -7.77
CA ASP A 38 -0.31 6.21 -9.04
C ASP A 38 -0.76 4.74 -9.13
N PHE A 39 -0.64 4.00 -8.03
CA PHE A 39 -1.03 2.59 -7.88
C PHE A 39 -1.77 2.37 -6.56
N PRO A 40 -2.59 1.31 -6.44
CA PRO A 40 -3.32 1.04 -5.21
C PRO A 40 -2.39 0.69 -4.04
N VAL A 41 -2.73 1.20 -2.86
CA VAL A 41 -2.05 0.93 -1.59
C VAL A 41 -3.06 0.53 -0.50
N LEU A 42 -2.59 -0.20 0.51
CA LEU A 42 -3.35 -0.59 1.70
C LEU A 42 -2.65 -0.07 2.94
N TYR A 43 -3.43 0.32 3.95
CA TYR A 43 -2.91 0.86 5.21
C TYR A 43 -3.23 -0.04 6.40
N ARG A 44 -2.29 -0.16 7.33
CA ARG A 44 -2.52 -0.76 8.65
C ARG A 44 -1.91 0.13 9.72
N VAL A 45 -2.75 0.59 10.65
CA VAL A 45 -2.28 1.31 11.83
C VAL A 45 -1.68 0.30 12.82
N VAL A 46 -0.47 0.58 13.30
CA VAL A 46 0.24 -0.21 14.31
C VAL A 46 0.41 0.63 15.58
N ARG A 47 0.29 -0.05 16.72
CA ARG A 47 0.54 0.52 18.06
C ARG A 47 1.87 -0.01 18.56
N GLN A 48 2.59 0.82 19.31
CA GLN A 48 3.76 0.39 20.09
C GLN A 48 3.32 -0.43 21.30
#